data_AF-E9I5W2-F1
#
_entry.id   AF-E9I5W2-F1
#
_cell.length_a   1.000
_cell.length_b   1.000
_cell.length_c   1.000
_cell.angle_alpha   90.00
_cell.angle_beta   90.00
_cell.angle_gamma   90.00
#
_symmetry.space_group_name_H-M   'P 1'
#
loop_
_entity.id
_entity.type
_entity.pdbx_description
1 polymer ?
#
loop_
_entity_poly.entity_id
_entity_poly.type
_entity_poly.pdbx_seq_one_letter_code
_entity_poly.pdbx_strand_id
1 'polypeptide(L)'
;MSKSKVKYSSSKEYIDESRNELVLTEFEVLNAEATDFPGNHHGFDDSWSFEKFKKRLKINIVRMENMEMEFDLIGVDPAIPNAFRRILLSDIPTMAFDKVFMFNNTSIIQDEVLAHRLGLIPLKADPRL
;
A
#
# COMPACT_ATOMS: atom_id res chain seq x y z
N MET A 1 19.86 -38.09 -6.54
CA MET A 1 18.43 -38.33 -6.82
C MET A 1 17.72 -38.74 -5.53
N SER A 2 17.32 -37.76 -4.72
CA SER A 2 16.46 -37.98 -3.54
C SER A 2 15.04 -37.65 -3.96
N LYS A 3 14.17 -38.66 -4.02
CA LYS A 3 12.73 -38.44 -4.20
C LYS A 3 12.21 -37.76 -2.94
N SER A 4 11.98 -36.46 -2.99
CA SER A 4 11.20 -35.73 -1.99
C SER A 4 9.79 -36.31 -1.98
N LYS A 5 9.49 -37.08 -0.93
CA LYS A 5 8.15 -37.56 -0.63
C LYS A 5 7.24 -36.34 -0.43
N VAL A 6 6.34 -36.09 -1.38
CA VAL A 6 5.22 -35.19 -1.21
C VAL A 6 4.33 -35.81 -0.13
N LYS A 7 4.41 -35.29 1.09
CA LYS A 7 3.45 -35.59 2.15
C LYS A 7 2.13 -34.98 1.70
N TYR A 8 1.09 -35.80 1.52
CA TYR A 8 -0.28 -35.30 1.42
C TYR A 8 -0.63 -34.71 2.79
N SER A 9 -0.53 -33.38 2.92
CA SER A 9 -1.11 -32.65 4.05
C SER A 9 -2.62 -32.82 4.00
N SER A 10 -3.31 -32.72 5.15
CA SER A 10 -4.76 -32.86 5.16
C SER A 10 -5.39 -31.77 4.28
N SER A 11 -6.53 -32.04 3.62
CA SER A 11 -7.19 -31.07 2.73
C SER A 11 -7.45 -29.70 3.38
N LYS A 12 -7.56 -29.65 4.71
CA LYS A 12 -7.71 -28.41 5.48
C LYS A 12 -6.42 -27.61 5.61
N GLU A 13 -5.27 -28.27 5.76
CA GLU A 13 -3.96 -27.59 5.87
C GLU A 13 -3.60 -26.91 4.56
N TYR A 14 -3.84 -27.57 3.42
CA TYR A 14 -3.65 -26.97 2.10
C TYR A 14 -4.52 -25.72 1.89
N ILE A 15 -5.78 -25.75 2.34
CA ILE A 15 -6.67 -24.59 2.25
C ILE A 15 -6.16 -23.44 3.13
N ASP A 16 -5.66 -23.72 4.33
CA ASP A 16 -5.15 -22.67 5.23
C ASP A 16 -3.85 -22.02 4.70
N GLU A 17 -2.95 -22.83 4.14
CA GLU A 17 -1.73 -22.36 3.46
C GLU A 17 -2.09 -21.47 2.25
N SER A 18 -3.05 -21.90 1.43
CA SER A 18 -3.51 -21.15 0.26
C SER A 18 -4.16 -19.81 0.60
N ARG A 19 -4.69 -19.64 1.82
CA ARG A 19 -5.40 -18.42 2.24
C ARG A 19 -4.49 -17.36 2.84
N ASN A 20 -3.39 -17.78 3.47
CA ASN A 20 -2.54 -16.89 4.25
C ASN A 20 -1.18 -16.63 3.59
N GLU A 21 -0.74 -17.49 2.66
CA GLU A 21 0.59 -17.43 2.07
C GLU A 21 0.55 -17.22 0.55
N LEU A 22 1.27 -16.18 0.12
CA LEU A 22 1.61 -15.95 -1.28
C LEU A 22 2.84 -16.78 -1.64
N VAL A 23 2.69 -17.71 -2.58
CA VAL A 23 3.76 -18.63 -2.96
C VAL A 23 4.37 -18.20 -4.29
N LEU A 24 5.68 -17.95 -4.27
CA LEU A 24 6.47 -17.60 -5.44
C LEU A 24 7.08 -18.88 -6.02
N THR A 25 6.74 -19.22 -7.26
CA THR A 25 7.37 -20.31 -8.01
C THR A 25 8.32 -19.75 -9.09
N GLU A 26 9.04 -20.62 -9.79
CA GLU A 26 9.97 -20.21 -10.86
C GLU A 26 9.25 -19.47 -12.00
N PHE A 27 7.98 -19.78 -12.26
CA PHE A 27 7.25 -19.30 -13.44
C PHE A 27 6.03 -18.43 -13.10
N GLU A 28 5.47 -18.57 -11.90
CA GLU A 28 4.22 -17.91 -11.53
C GLU A 28 4.12 -17.58 -10.03
N VAL A 29 3.26 -16.63 -9.72
CA VAL A 29 2.85 -16.32 -8.34
C VAL A 29 1.53 -17.01 -8.07
N LEU A 30 1.48 -17.84 -7.05
CA LEU A 30 0.27 -18.54 -6.62
C LEU A 30 -0.40 -17.79 -5.46
N ASN A 31 -1.71 -17.99 -5.31
CA ASN A 31 -2.54 -17.45 -4.21
C ASN A 31 -2.61 -15.92 -4.15
N ALA A 32 -2.45 -15.23 -5.28
CA ALA A 32 -2.43 -13.76 -5.33
C ALA A 32 -3.76 -13.07 -4.95
N GLU A 33 -4.85 -13.82 -4.89
CA GLU A 33 -6.20 -13.30 -4.65
C GLU A 33 -6.60 -13.42 -3.18
N ALA A 34 -7.35 -12.43 -2.70
CA ALA A 34 -8.03 -12.53 -1.41
C ALA A 34 -9.20 -13.52 -1.53
N THR A 35 -9.17 -14.59 -0.74
CA THR A 35 -10.19 -15.66 -0.76
C THR A 35 -10.92 -15.80 0.58
N ASP A 36 -10.66 -14.93 1.55
CA ASP A 36 -11.24 -14.91 2.89
C ASP A 36 -12.64 -14.27 2.96
N PHE A 37 -13.49 -14.62 1.99
CA PHE A 37 -14.88 -14.19 1.91
C PHE A 37 -15.85 -15.31 2.32
N PRO A 38 -17.01 -14.98 2.91
CA PRO A 38 -17.97 -15.98 3.35
C PRO A 38 -18.50 -16.79 2.17
N GLY A 39 -18.46 -18.12 2.31
CA GLY A 39 -18.94 -19.07 1.29
C GLY A 39 -17.87 -19.64 0.38
N ASN A 40 -16.62 -19.17 0.44
CA ASN A 40 -15.53 -19.67 -0.39
C ASN A 40 -15.00 -21.04 0.07
N HIS A 41 -14.96 -21.29 1.38
CA HIS A 41 -14.36 -22.49 1.95
C HIS A 41 -15.31 -23.25 2.86
N HIS A 42 -15.37 -24.57 2.70
CA HIS A 42 -16.17 -25.44 3.56
C HIS A 42 -15.53 -25.59 4.95
N GLY A 43 -16.28 -25.25 6.00
CA GLY A 43 -15.85 -25.43 7.40
C GLY A 43 -15.10 -24.24 8.00
N PHE A 44 -15.00 -23.12 7.29
CA PHE A 44 -14.49 -21.85 7.81
C PHE A 44 -15.62 -20.81 7.90
N ASP A 45 -15.58 -20.00 8.95
CA ASP A 45 -16.49 -18.86 9.13
C ASP A 45 -15.76 -17.53 8.86
N ASP A 46 -15.79 -17.14 7.60
CA ASP A 46 -15.20 -15.91 7.07
C ASP A 46 -16.20 -14.74 7.07
N SER A 47 -17.30 -14.87 7.83
CA SER A 47 -18.25 -13.77 8.01
C SER A 47 -17.57 -12.58 8.69
N TRP A 48 -17.86 -11.37 8.19
CA TRP A 48 -17.32 -10.15 8.76
C TRP A 48 -17.77 -9.97 10.20
N SER A 49 -16.81 -9.71 11.09
CA SER A 49 -17.06 -9.39 12.49
C SER A 49 -16.07 -8.34 12.97
N PHE A 50 -16.59 -7.27 13.55
CA PHE A 50 -15.78 -6.17 14.08
C PHE A 50 -14.83 -6.64 15.18
N GLU A 51 -15.27 -7.56 16.06
CA GLU A 51 -14.41 -8.08 17.12
C GLU A 51 -13.27 -8.94 16.57
N LYS A 52 -13.54 -9.78 15.56
CA LYS A 52 -12.51 -10.55 14.86
C LYS A 52 -11.50 -9.61 14.20
N PHE A 53 -11.97 -8.56 13.51
CA PHE A 53 -11.11 -7.56 12.88
C PHE A 53 -10.24 -6.83 13.91
N LYS A 54 -10.85 -6.32 14.99
CA LYS A 54 -10.14 -5.59 16.05
C LYS A 54 -9.05 -6.42 16.73
N LYS A 55 -9.25 -7.75 16.89
CA LYS A 55 -8.24 -8.66 17.45
C LYS A 55 -7.08 -8.93 16.48
N ARG A 56 -7.34 -8.92 15.17
CA ARG A 56 -6.34 -9.19 14.12
C ARG A 56 -5.50 -7.96 13.78
N LEU A 57 -6.12 -6.78 13.74
CA LEU A 57 -5.47 -5.52 13.39
C LEU A 57 -4.33 -5.21 14.37
N LYS A 58 -3.11 -5.14 13.86
CA LYS A 58 -1.93 -4.70 14.61
C LYS A 58 -1.13 -3.71 13.76
N ILE A 59 -0.62 -2.68 14.41
CA ILE A 59 0.24 -1.67 13.81
C ILE A 59 1.54 -1.67 14.60
N ASN A 60 2.67 -1.85 13.90
CA ASN A 60 3.99 -1.81 14.49
C ASN A 60 4.80 -0.70 13.84
N ILE A 61 5.34 0.24 14.61
CA ILE A 61 6.16 1.32 14.07
C ILE A 61 7.61 0.86 14.08
N VAL A 62 8.21 0.73 12.90
CA VAL A 62 9.60 0.26 12.72
C VAL A 62 10.56 1.44 12.84
N ARG A 63 10.27 2.55 12.15
CA ARG A 63 11.13 3.73 12.13
C ARG A 63 10.31 5.02 12.03
N MET A 64 10.73 6.04 12.75
CA MET A 64 10.15 7.38 12.66
C MET A 64 11.26 8.43 12.65
N GLU A 65 11.41 9.10 11.51
CA GLU A 65 12.36 10.20 11.30
C GLU A 65 11.61 11.48 10.91
N ASN A 66 12.33 12.59 10.74
CA ASN A 66 11.71 13.90 10.47
C ASN A 66 10.94 13.96 9.13
N MET A 67 11.39 13.24 8.10
CA MET A 67 10.81 13.28 6.75
C MET A 67 10.29 11.92 6.27
N GLU A 68 10.50 10.86 7.04
CA GLU A 68 10.19 9.48 6.64
C GLU A 68 9.63 8.68 7.83
N MET A 69 8.66 7.81 7.56
CA MET A 69 8.05 6.93 8.54
C MET A 69 7.88 5.53 7.94
N GLU A 70 8.23 4.50 8.70
CA GLU A 70 8.09 3.10 8.33
C GLU A 70 7.29 2.37 9.41
N PHE A 71 6.23 1.66 8.99
CA PHE A 71 5.36 0.90 9.88
C PHE A 71 4.80 -0.34 9.18
N ASP A 72 4.58 -1.39 9.97
CA ASP A 72 3.90 -2.61 9.55
C ASP A 72 2.42 -2.51 9.87
N LEU A 73 1.57 -2.86 8.90
CA LEU A 73 0.12 -3.01 9.06
C LEU A 73 -0.26 -4.46 8.88
N ILE A 74 -0.67 -5.13 9.96
CA ILE A 74 -0.91 -6.57 10.01
C ILE A 74 -2.40 -6.84 10.24
N GLY A 75 -2.95 -7.84 9.53
CA GLY A 75 -4.32 -8.32 9.74
C GLY A 75 -5.39 -7.54 8.97
N VAL A 76 -5.01 -6.91 7.85
CA VAL A 76 -5.88 -6.11 6.98
C VAL A 76 -5.79 -6.62 5.55
N ASP A 77 -6.91 -6.61 4.84
CA ASP A 77 -6.96 -6.93 3.41
C ASP A 77 -6.17 -5.91 2.56
N PRO A 78 -5.45 -6.33 1.50
CA PRO A 78 -4.64 -5.44 0.64
C PRO A 78 -5.37 -4.24 0.02
N ALA A 79 -6.71 -4.29 -0.11
CA ALA A 79 -7.49 -3.18 -0.61
C ALA A 79 -7.38 -1.92 0.26
N ILE A 80 -7.29 -2.06 1.59
CA ILE A 80 -7.22 -0.93 2.52
C ILE A 80 -5.85 -0.22 2.49
N PRO A 81 -4.69 -0.91 2.62
CA PRO A 81 -3.39 -0.30 2.41
C PRO A 81 -3.25 0.37 1.04
N ASN A 82 -3.77 -0.25 -0.02
CA ASN A 82 -3.74 0.35 -1.35
C ASN A 82 -4.62 1.61 -1.43
N ALA A 83 -5.76 1.65 -0.73
CA ALA A 83 -6.57 2.86 -0.60
C ALA A 83 -5.79 3.97 0.11
N PHE A 84 -5.11 3.69 1.23
CA PHE A 84 -4.25 4.66 1.90
C PHE A 84 -3.12 5.16 1.00
N ARG A 85 -2.44 4.26 0.27
CA ARG A 85 -1.41 4.62 -0.71
C ARG A 85 -1.94 5.58 -1.77
N ARG A 86 -3.15 5.36 -2.28
CA ARG A 86 -3.79 6.25 -3.27
C ARG A 86 -4.13 7.62 -2.67
N ILE A 87 -4.72 7.64 -1.48
CA ILE A 87 -5.07 8.88 -0.77
C ILE A 87 -3.81 9.71 -0.51
N LEU A 88 -2.75 9.09 0.02
CA LEU A 88 -1.48 9.74 0.31
C LEU A 88 -0.82 10.37 -0.93
N LEU A 89 -0.97 9.74 -2.10
CA LEU A 89 -0.37 10.22 -3.34
C LEU A 89 -1.16 11.30 -4.05
N SER A 90 -2.48 11.36 -3.88
CA SER A 90 -3.33 12.16 -4.77
C SER A 90 -4.36 13.04 -4.06
N ASP A 91 -4.87 12.63 -2.90
CA ASP A 91 -6.01 13.31 -2.27
C ASP A 91 -5.60 14.22 -1.11
N ILE A 92 -4.33 14.17 -0.66
CA ILE A 92 -3.83 15.07 0.37
C ILE A 92 -3.51 16.44 -0.25
N PRO A 93 -4.23 17.51 0.13
CA PRO A 93 -3.97 18.83 -0.41
C PRO A 93 -2.63 19.36 0.09
N THR A 94 -1.84 19.94 -0.82
CA THR A 94 -0.55 20.58 -0.52
C THR A 94 -0.48 21.98 -1.14
N MET A 95 0.36 22.85 -0.57
CA MET A 95 0.55 24.22 -1.08
C MET A 95 1.69 24.24 -2.10
N ALA A 96 1.40 24.73 -3.31
CA ALA A 96 2.35 24.88 -4.40
C ALA A 96 2.09 26.19 -5.18
N PHE A 97 3.05 26.60 -6.00
CA PHE A 97 2.90 27.79 -6.85
C PHE A 97 1.98 27.48 -8.04
N ASP A 98 0.87 28.22 -8.15
CA ASP A 98 -0.06 28.12 -9.29
C ASP A 98 0.19 29.23 -10.33
N LYS A 99 0.36 30.48 -9.88
CA LYS A 99 0.55 31.64 -10.75
C LYS A 99 1.89 32.33 -10.50
N VAL A 100 2.67 32.49 -11.56
CA VAL A 100 3.95 33.20 -11.55
C VAL A 100 3.86 34.42 -12.46
N PHE A 101 4.07 35.60 -11.89
CA PHE A 101 4.12 36.86 -12.65
C PHE A 101 5.58 37.22 -12.93
N MET A 102 5.99 37.16 -14.20
CA MET A 102 7.35 37.54 -14.63
C MET A 102 7.43 39.04 -14.94
N PHE A 103 8.49 39.67 -14.46
CA PHE A 103 8.85 41.04 -14.83
C PHE A 103 10.25 41.05 -15.46
N ASN A 104 10.29 41.24 -16.78
CA ASN A 104 11.53 41.36 -17.58
C ASN A 104 12.55 40.23 -17.34
N ASN A 105 12.23 39.00 -17.76
CA ASN A 105 13.20 37.91 -17.75
C ASN A 105 14.25 38.10 -18.88
N THR A 106 15.49 38.40 -18.52
CA THR A 106 16.62 38.51 -19.46
C THR A 106 17.53 37.28 -19.45
N SER A 107 17.12 36.20 -18.78
CA SER A 107 17.87 34.95 -18.72
C SER A 107 17.70 34.13 -20.01
N ILE A 108 18.54 33.11 -20.18
CA ILE A 108 18.47 32.18 -21.32
C ILE A 108 17.30 31.19 -21.16
N ILE A 109 16.83 30.97 -19.93
CA ILE A 109 15.76 30.02 -19.64
C ILE A 109 14.43 30.65 -20.04
N GLN A 110 13.64 29.91 -20.82
CA GLN A 110 12.30 30.35 -21.19
C GLN A 110 11.39 30.48 -19.97
N ASP A 111 10.47 31.44 -20.05
CA ASP A 111 9.56 31.80 -18.98
C ASP A 111 8.71 30.60 -18.51
N GLU A 112 8.22 29.79 -19.44
CA GLU A 112 7.39 28.63 -19.15
C GLU A 112 8.18 27.55 -18.40
N VAL A 113 9.44 27.35 -18.78
CA VAL A 113 10.35 26.39 -18.14
C VAL A 113 10.68 26.84 -16.72
N LEU A 114 10.91 28.15 -16.51
CA LEU A 114 11.18 28.69 -15.19
C LEU A 114 9.96 28.54 -14.27
N ALA A 115 8.77 28.91 -14.74
CA ALA A 115 7.53 28.79 -13.98
C ALA A 115 7.22 27.32 -13.62
N HIS A 116 7.38 26.38 -14.56
CA HIS A 116 7.20 24.96 -14.30
C HIS A 116 8.17 24.43 -13.23
N ARG A 117 9.43 24.85 -13.28
CA ARG A 117 10.41 24.48 -12.24
C ARG A 117 10.05 25.03 -10.87
N LEU A 118 9.55 26.26 -10.79
CA LEU A 118 9.07 26.84 -9.54
C LEU A 118 7.88 26.05 -8.98
N GLY A 119 6.95 25.62 -9.82
CA GLY A 119 5.79 24.81 -9.42
C GLY A 119 6.14 23.47 -8.74
N LEU A 120 7.32 22.90 -9.05
CA LEU A 120 7.78 21.63 -8.46
C LEU A 120 8.54 21.80 -7.14
N ILE A 121 8.77 23.03 -6.67
CA ILE A 121 9.46 23.27 -5.40
C ILE A 121 8.46 23.12 -4.24
N PRO A 122 8.70 22.18 -3.30
CA PRO A 122 7.79 22.00 -2.16
C PRO A 122 7.90 23.18 -1.19
N LEU A 123 6.75 23.70 -0.76
CA LEU A 123 6.66 24.80 0.21
C LEU A 123 6.45 24.25 1.62
N LYS A 124 7.22 24.79 2.58
CA LYS A 124 7.01 24.54 4.01
C LYS A 124 5.93 25.47 4.56
N ALA A 125 4.70 25.27 4.12
CA ALA A 125 3.50 25.95 4.61
C ALA A 125 2.46 24.89 4.99
N ASP A 126 1.71 25.13 6.06
CA ASP A 126 0.64 24.22 6.47
C ASP A 126 -0.58 24.43 5.54
N PRO A 127 -1.03 23.42 4.78
CA PRO A 127 -2.16 23.54 3.86
C PRO A 127 -3.53 23.62 4.55
N ARG A 128 -3.59 23.50 5.88
CA ARG A 128 -4.85 23.51 6.66
C ARG A 128 -5.25 24.89 7.19
N LEU A 129 -4.35 25.87 7.10
CA LEU A 129 -4.57 27.27 7.50
C LEU A 129 -5.13 28.08 6.32
#